data_AF-A0A969Y5G9-F1
#
_entry.id   AF-A0A969Y5G9-F1
#
_cell.length_a   1.000
_cell.length_b   1.000
_cell.length_c   1.000
_cell.angle_alpha   90.00
_cell.angle_beta   90.00
_cell.angle_gamma   90.00
#
_symmetry.space_group_name_H-M   'P 1'
#
loop_
_entity.id
_entity.type
_entity.pdbx_description
1 polymer ?
#
loop_
_entity_poly.entity_id
_entity_poly.type
_entity_poly.pdbx_seq_one_letter_code
_entity_poly.pdbx_strand_id
1 'polypeptide(L)' 'MKKATVSKLIKKLPRASHVGHNVSHAKNRTKRKFKYNLHATTVVLDGVKKKIKVPTSQLRQLKKAGLTTHYQKPESN' A
#
# COMPACT_ATOMS: atom_id res chain seq x y z
N MET A 1 -1.40 10.62 -21.85
CA MET A 1 -0.83 9.96 -20.64
C MET A 1 -1.84 8.95 -20.11
N LYS A 2 -1.51 7.65 -20.03
CA LYS A 2 -2.45 6.61 -19.56
C LYS A 2 -2.80 6.89 -18.10
N LYS A 3 -4.00 7.40 -17.80
CA LYS A 3 -4.53 7.45 -16.43
C LYS A 3 -4.56 6.01 -15.93
N ALA A 4 -3.69 5.66 -14.98
CA ALA A 4 -3.75 4.35 -14.36
C ALA A 4 -5.15 4.21 -13.73
N THR A 5 -5.91 3.22 -14.17
CA THR A 5 -7.22 2.91 -13.62
C THR A 5 -7.08 2.73 -12.11
N VAL A 6 -7.93 3.39 -11.31
CA VAL A 6 -7.86 3.39 -9.84
C VAL A 6 -7.86 1.97 -9.25
N SER A 7 -8.50 1.02 -9.94
CA SER A 7 -8.49 -0.41 -9.60
C SER A 7 -7.10 -1.05 -9.62
N LYS A 8 -6.15 -0.55 -10.44
CA LYS A 8 -4.77 -1.03 -10.47
C LYS A 8 -3.97 -0.54 -9.25
N LEU A 9 -4.32 0.63 -8.73
CA LEU A 9 -3.68 1.24 -7.57
C LEU A 9 -4.10 0.57 -6.25
N ILE A 10 -5.39 0.24 -6.11
CA ILE A 10 -5.94 -0.43 -4.93
C ILE A 10 -6.25 -1.89 -5.28
N LYS A 11 -5.20 -2.71 -5.34
CA LYS A 11 -5.32 -4.16 -5.58
C LYS A 11 -5.38 -4.91 -4.26
N LYS A 12 -6.26 -5.91 -4.16
CA LYS A 12 -6.30 -6.87 -3.04
C LYS A 12 -5.01 -7.69 -3.02
N LEU A 13 -4.28 -7.63 -1.92
CA LEU A 13 -3.02 -8.34 -1.71
C LEU A 13 -3.24 -9.62 -0.89
N PRO A 14 -2.34 -10.62 -1.02
CA PRO A 14 -2.36 -11.80 -0.18
C PRO A 14 -2.13 -11.45 1.30
N ARG A 15 -2.46 -12.37 2.21
CA ARG A 15 -2.35 -12.11 3.67
C ARG A 15 -0.91 -11.95 4.18
N ALA A 16 0.08 -12.44 3.43
CA ALA A 16 1.50 -12.31 3.73
C ALA A 16 2.24 -11.72 2.54
N SER A 17 3.25 -10.89 2.81
CA SER A 17 4.12 -10.28 1.82
C SER A 17 5.11 -11.29 1.26
N HIS A 18 5.82 -11.97 2.15
CA HIS A 18 6.71 -13.07 1.79
C HIS A 18 6.77 -14.10 2.92
N VAL A 19 7.24 -15.30 2.57
CA VAL A 19 7.53 -16.39 3.50
C VAL A 19 9.04 -16.45 3.69
N GLY A 20 9.49 -16.65 4.92
CA GLY A 20 10.91 -16.84 5.22
C GLY A 20 11.10 -17.52 6.57
N HIS A 21 12.26 -17.30 7.21
CA HIS A 21 12.62 -17.95 8.46
C HIS A 21 12.99 -16.94 9.55
N ASN A 22 12.66 -17.22 10.80
CA ASN A 22 13.41 -16.66 11.92
C ASN A 22 14.67 -17.53 12.11
N VAL A 23 15.82 -16.90 12.28
CA VAL A 23 17.11 -17.58 12.41
C VAL A 23 17.71 -17.23 13.76
N SER A 24 18.08 -18.22 14.56
CA SER A 24 18.79 -18.01 15.82
C SER A 24 20.30 -17.79 15.59
N HIS A 25 21.03 -17.40 16.64
CA HIS A 25 22.50 -17.36 16.61
C HIS A 25 23.13 -18.71 16.23
N ALA A 26 22.53 -19.82 16.66
CA ALA A 26 22.93 -21.18 16.27
C ALA A 26 22.43 -21.60 14.87
N LYS A 27 21.87 -20.67 14.08
CA LYS A 27 21.29 -20.90 12.75
C LYS A 27 20.08 -21.85 12.72
N ASN A 28 19.36 -22.01 13.84
CA ASN A 28 18.09 -22.74 13.84
C ASN A 28 17.02 -21.92 13.10
N ARG A 29 16.36 -22.54 12.12
CA ARG A 29 15.40 -21.87 11.23
C ARG A 29 13.96 -22.29 11.56
N THR A 30 13.09 -21.34 11.88
CA THR A 30 11.64 -21.57 12.04
C THR A 30 10.85 -20.80 10.99
N LYS A 31 9.81 -21.41 10.40
CA LYS A 31 9.01 -20.80 9.34
C LYS A 31 8.27 -19.56 9.86
N ARG A 32 8.37 -18.44 9.15
CA ARG A 32 7.68 -17.17 9.45
C ARG A 32 7.02 -16.58 8.21
N LYS A 33 5.80 -16.07 8.42
CA LYS A 33 5.10 -15.24 7.43
C LYS A 33 5.35 -13.77 7.74
N PHE A 34 5.87 -13.01 6.78
CA PHE A 34 6.08 -11.57 6.92
C PHE A 34 4.81 -10.84 6.47
N LYS A 35 4.23 -10.03 7.37
CA LYS A 35 3.00 -9.28 7.09
C LYS A 35 3.32 -7.97 6.37
N TYR A 36 2.36 -7.46 5.60
CA TYR A 36 2.45 -6.10 5.05
C TYR A 36 2.37 -5.05 6.17
N ASN A 37 3.07 -3.93 5.98
CA ASN A 37 2.92 -2.74 6.81
C ASN A 37 1.68 -1.96 6.36
N LEU A 38 0.53 -2.24 6.97
CA LEU A 38 -0.78 -1.67 6.61
C LEU A 38 -1.05 -0.38 7.37
N HIS A 39 -1.43 0.67 6.66
CA HIS A 39 -1.80 1.97 7.21
C HIS A 39 -3.25 2.31 6.87
N ALA A 40 -3.98 2.89 7.81
CA ALA A 40 -5.31 3.41 7.55
C ALA A 40 -5.19 4.75 6.82
N THR A 41 -5.80 4.87 5.65
CA THR A 41 -5.75 6.09 4.85
C THR A 41 -7.12 6.42 4.27
N THR A 42 -7.45 7.70 4.25
CA THR A 42 -8.65 8.22 3.59
C THR A 42 -8.31 8.51 2.12
N VAL A 43 -8.98 7.81 1.21
CA VAL A 43 -8.84 7.98 -0.24
C VAL A 43 -10.17 8.49 -0.80
N VAL A 44 -10.10 9.37 -1.79
CA VAL A 44 -11.26 9.81 -2.55
C VAL A 44 -11.45 8.87 -3.74
N LEU A 45 -12.50 8.07 -3.70
CA LEU A 45 -12.89 7.13 -4.75
C LEU A 45 -14.24 7.60 -5.30
N ASP A 46 -14.29 7.94 -6.59
CA ASP A 46 -15.52 8.35 -7.27
C ASP A 46 -16.28 9.49 -6.54
N GLY A 47 -15.52 10.44 -5.98
CA GLY A 47 -16.05 11.56 -5.19
C GLY A 47 -16.36 11.25 -3.73
N VAL A 48 -16.36 9.98 -3.32
CA VAL A 48 -16.66 9.56 -1.94
C VAL A 48 -15.37 9.31 -1.16
N LYS A 49 -15.28 9.89 0.05
CA LYS A 49 -14.17 9.62 0.98
C LYS A 49 -14.37 8.25 1.63
N LYS A 50 -13.44 7.32 1.41
CA LYS A 50 -13.43 6.01 2.06
C LYS A 50 -12.14 5.82 2.85
N LYS A 51 -12.25 5.33 4.08
CA LYS A 51 -11.12 4.88 4.89
C LYS A 51 -10.78 3.43 4.52
N ILE A 52 -9.57 3.19 4.03
CA ILE A 52 -9.09 1.87 3.65
C ILE A 52 -7.73 1.59 4.29
N LYS A 53 -7.44 0.30 4.56
CA LYS A 53 -6.11 -0.13 4.99
C LYS A 53 -5.28 -0.48 3.76
N VAL A 54 -4.20 0.26 3.54
CA VAL A 54 -3.31 0.09 2.38
C VAL A 54 -1.87 -0.16 2.84
N PRO A 55 -1.12 -1.03 2.15
CA PRO A 55 0.31 -1.13 2.35
C PRO A 55 1.04 0.14 1.90
N THR A 56 2.22 0.37 2.48
CA THR A 56 3.08 1.54 2.18
C THR A 56 3.41 1.70 0.69
N SER A 57 3.56 0.60 -0.05
CA SER A 57 3.83 0.62 -1.50
C SER A 57 2.69 1.25 -2.30
N GLN A 58 1.45 0.85 -2.02
CA GLN A 58 0.24 1.42 -2.63
C GLN A 58 0.00 2.84 -2.13
N LEU A 59 0.23 3.12 -0.85
CA LEU A 59 0.14 4.47 -0.28
C LEU A 59 1.03 5.48 -1.01
N ARG A 60 2.27 5.10 -1.35
CA ARG A 60 3.17 5.94 -2.16
C ARG A 60 2.59 6.25 -3.54
N GLN A 61 1.99 5.24 -4.18
CA GLN A 61 1.38 5.42 -5.50
C GLN A 61 0.12 6.30 -5.43
N LEU A 62 -0.70 6.15 -4.38
CA LEU A 62 -1.88 6.99 -4.13
C LEU A 62 -1.51 8.45 -3.89
N LYS A 63 -0.42 8.71 -3.17
CA LYS A 63 0.13 10.07 -2.99
C LYS A 63 0.60 10.66 -4.32
N LYS A 64 1.37 9.89 -5.11
CA LYS A 64 1.82 10.34 -6.44
C LYS A 64 0.66 10.66 -7.39
N ALA A 65 -0.44 9.92 -7.27
CA ALA A 65 -1.64 10.13 -8.07
C ALA A 65 -2.54 11.28 -7.58
N GLY A 66 -2.25 11.89 -6.42
CA GLY A 66 -3.07 12.95 -5.84
C GLY A 66 -4.44 12.49 -5.32
N LEU A 67 -4.66 11.18 -5.16
CA LEU A 67 -5.94 10.60 -4.72
C LEU A 67 -6.16 10.72 -3.19
N THR A 68 -5.17 11.24 -2.48
CA THR A 68 -5.15 11.26 -1.02
C THR A 68 -5.51 12.65 -0.52
N THR A 69 -6.30 12.74 0.56
CA THR A 69 -6.81 14.02 1.06
C THR A 69 -5.73 15.01 1.50
N HIS A 70 -4.59 14.52 2.02
CA HIS A 70 -3.55 15.36 2.62
C HIS A 70 -2.45 15.81 1.65
N TYR A 71 -2.33 15.20 0.46
CA TYR A 71 -1.29 15.54 -0.50
C TYR A 71 -1.91 15.71 -1.88
N GLN A 72 -2.05 16.97 -2.29
CA GLN A 72 -2.37 17.39 -3.64
C GLN A 72 -1.04 17.63 -4.35
N LYS A 73 -0.82 17.02 -5.53
CA LYS A 73 0.36 17.38 -6.33
C LYS A 73 0.16 18.83 -6.77
N PRO A 74 1.11 19.75 -6.54
CA PRO A 74 0.98 21.10 -7.05
C PRO A 74 0.90 21.05 -8.58
N GLU A 75 -0.05 21.78 -9.15
CA GLU A 75 -0.13 21.94 -10.60
C GLU A 75 1.13 22.64 -11.09
N SER A 76 1.79 22.05 -12.08
CA SER A 76 2.91 22.70 -12.76
C SER A 76 2.33 23.69 -13.77
N ASN A 77 2.44 24.99 -13.49
CA ASN A 77 2.33 26.04 -14.51
C ASN A 77 3.36 25.84 -15.62
#